data_AF-A0AAD2CSP1-F1
#
_entry.id   AF-A0AAD2CSP1-F1
#
_cell.length_a   1.000
_cell.length_b   1.000
_cell.length_c   1.000
_cell.angle_alpha   90.00
_cell.angle_beta   90.00
_cell.angle_gamma   90.00
#
_symmetry.space_group_name_H-M   'P 1'
#
loop_
_entity.id
_entity.type
_entity.pdbx_description
1 polymer ?
#
loop_
_entity_poly.entity_id
_entity_poly.type
_entity_poly.pdbx_seq_one_letter_code
_entity_poly.pdbx_strand_id
1 'polypeptide(L)'
;MPLYEEIEIEDMDYDPKTMTYSYPCPCGDRFKVSLEDLWDGEDVADCQSCTLYIEVIYEEVDLPPLPDDSDDEESTDKEKTLAKDVTEAVQKLSVNDNKA
;
A
#
# COMPACT_ATOMS: atom_id res chain seq x y z
N MET A 1 14.73 -16.68 4.42
CA MET A 1 13.79 -15.54 4.46
C MET A 1 13.88 -14.97 5.85
N PRO A 2 14.33 -13.71 6.05
CA PRO A 2 14.43 -13.14 7.38
C PRO A 2 13.03 -12.72 7.85
N LEU A 3 12.30 -13.68 8.42
CA LEU A 3 11.12 -13.41 9.22
C LEU A 3 11.56 -12.59 10.44
N TYR A 4 10.90 -11.46 10.67
CA TYR A 4 11.27 -10.54 11.72
C TYR A 4 10.70 -10.99 13.07
N GLU A 5 9.38 -11.17 13.13
CA GLU A 5 8.63 -11.68 14.29
C GLU A 5 7.24 -12.17 13.86
N GLU A 6 6.59 -12.90 14.75
CA GLU A 6 5.19 -13.30 14.68
C GLU A 6 4.34 -12.29 15.46
N ILE A 7 3.30 -11.75 14.85
CA ILE A 7 2.42 -10.72 15.43
C ILE A 7 0.99 -11.22 15.39
N GLU A 8 0.26 -11.05 16.49
CA GLU A 8 -1.16 -11.36 16.56
C GLU A 8 -1.96 -10.28 15.82
N ILE A 9 -2.99 -10.68 15.08
CA ILE A 9 -3.84 -9.76 14.32
C ILE A 9 -4.53 -8.72 15.20
N GLU A 10 -4.71 -9.01 16.49
CA GLU A 10 -5.24 -8.08 17.50
C GLU A 10 -4.33 -6.88 17.78
N ASP A 11 -3.02 -6.99 17.52
CA ASP A 11 -2.04 -5.91 17.70
C ASP A 11 -1.90 -5.05 16.42
N MET A 12 -2.49 -5.50 15.31
CA MET A 12 -2.50 -4.76 14.05
C MET A 12 -3.63 -3.73 13.99
N ASP A 13 -3.39 -2.64 13.27
CA ASP A 13 -4.40 -1.61 13.02
C ASP A 13 -5.20 -1.97 11.76
N TYR A 14 -6.48 -2.30 11.91
CA TYR A 14 -7.38 -2.64 10.81
C TYR A 14 -8.07 -1.39 10.25
N ASP A 15 -7.90 -1.12 8.96
CA ASP A 15 -8.66 -0.10 8.25
C ASP A 15 -9.83 -0.74 7.47
N PRO A 16 -11.11 -0.48 7.86
CA PRO A 16 -12.26 -1.10 7.22
C PRO A 16 -12.59 -0.51 5.84
N LYS A 17 -11.98 0.60 5.43
CA LYS A 17 -12.22 1.20 4.11
C LYS A 17 -11.35 0.57 3.06
N THR A 18 -10.09 0.29 3.41
CA THR A 18 -9.15 -0.39 2.51
C THR A 18 -9.07 -1.89 2.77
N MET A 19 -9.71 -2.38 3.84
CA MET A 19 -9.67 -3.77 4.30
C MET A 19 -8.22 -4.25 4.44
N THR A 20 -7.39 -3.43 5.08
CA THR A 20 -5.95 -3.67 5.21
C THR A 20 -5.54 -3.60 6.67
N TYR A 21 -4.72 -4.55 7.11
CA TYR A 21 -4.07 -4.52 8.41
C TYR A 21 -2.71 -3.86 8.30
N SER A 22 -2.39 -2.99 9.25
CA SER A 22 -1.16 -2.19 9.26
C SER A 22 -0.42 -2.31 10.58
N TYR A 23 0.91 -2.52 10.53
CA TYR A 23 1.75 -2.62 11.74
C TYR A 23 3.03 -1.78 11.62
N PRO A 24 3.48 -1.05 12.66
CA PRO A 24 4.68 -0.22 12.60
C PRO A 24 5.95 -1.05 12.38
N CYS A 25 6.71 -0.72 11.33
CA CYS A 25 7.98 -1.37 11.00
C CYS A 25 9.16 -0.63 11.67
N PRO A 26 10.17 -1.34 12.22
CA PRO A 26 11.35 -0.70 12.82
C PRO A 26 12.19 0.12 11.83
N CYS A 27 11.96 0.01 10.51
CA CYS A 27 12.62 0.84 9.51
C CYS A 27 12.04 2.26 9.41
N GLY A 28 10.89 2.52 10.03
CA GLY A 28 10.18 3.81 9.99
C GLY A 28 8.93 3.85 9.11
N ASP A 29 8.62 2.76 8.39
CA ASP A 29 7.39 2.59 7.61
C ASP A 29 6.41 1.63 8.31
N ARG A 30 5.45 1.06 7.58
CA ARG A 30 4.45 0.12 8.11
C ARG A 30 4.38 -1.12 7.24
N PHE A 31 4.29 -2.28 7.88
CA PHE A 31 3.86 -3.51 7.24
C PHE A 31 2.39 -3.38 6.87
N LYS A 32 1.99 -3.95 5.73
CA LYS A 32 0.62 -3.99 5.25
C LYS A 32 0.29 -5.39 4.75
N VAL A 33 -0.94 -5.82 5.01
CA VAL A 33 -1.51 -7.06 4.45
C VAL A 33 -3.00 -6.85 4.23
N SER A 34 -3.53 -7.35 3.12
CA SER A 34 -4.95 -7.22 2.79
C SER A 34 -5.77 -8.31 3.47
N LEU A 35 -7.01 -7.99 3.82
CA LEU A 35 -7.94 -8.95 4.40
C LEU A 35 -8.19 -10.13 3.45
N GLU A 36 -8.30 -9.87 2.13
CA GLU A 36 -8.44 -10.91 1.11
C GLU A 36 -7.31 -11.94 1.14
N ASP A 37 -6.09 -11.48 1.41
CA ASP A 37 -4.86 -12.27 1.43
C ASP A 37 -4.86 -13.22 2.63
N LEU A 38 -5.24 -12.69 3.80
CA LEU A 38 -5.45 -13.48 5.02
C LEU A 38 -6.56 -14.53 4.84
N TRP A 39 -7.61 -14.23 4.07
CA TRP A 39 -8.67 -15.20 3.76
C TRP A 39 -8.23 -16.28 2.75
N ASP A 40 -7.26 -15.99 1.88
CA ASP A 40 -6.66 -17.00 0.97
C ASP A 40 -5.63 -17.89 1.70
N GLY A 41 -5.21 -17.49 2.91
CA GLY A 41 -4.22 -18.18 3.72
C GLY A 41 -2.81 -17.60 3.58
N GLU A 42 -2.65 -16.38 3.06
CA GLU A 42 -1.38 -15.67 3.04
C GLU A 42 -1.26 -14.78 4.28
N ASP A 43 -0.55 -15.30 5.29
CA ASP A 43 -0.28 -14.69 6.59
C ASP A 43 0.96 -13.78 6.61
N VAL A 44 1.50 -13.40 5.44
CA VAL A 44 2.77 -12.69 5.34
C VAL A 44 2.54 -11.21 5.04
N ALA A 45 2.79 -10.33 6.01
CA ALA A 45 2.74 -8.90 5.76
C ALA A 45 4.10 -8.36 5.25
N ASP A 46 4.06 -7.61 4.15
CA ASP A 46 5.23 -6.99 3.54
C ASP A 46 5.35 -5.52 3.95
N CYS A 47 6.59 -5.01 3.94
CA CYS A 47 6.85 -3.58 4.12
C CYS A 47 7.50 -3.01 2.87
N GLN A 48 6.81 -2.05 2.25
CA GLN A 48 7.19 -1.40 0.98
C GLN A 48 8.54 -0.67 1.01
N SER A 49 9.08 -0.37 2.21
CA SER A 49 10.34 0.36 2.37
C SER A 49 11.52 -0.52 2.79
N CYS A 50 11.27 -1.78 3.13
CA CYS A 50 12.33 -2.73 3.47
C CYS A 50 12.12 -4.07 2.76
N THR A 51 12.88 -5.08 3.15
CA THR A 51 12.75 -6.46 2.65
C THR A 51 12.45 -7.43 3.78
N LEU A 52 11.88 -6.91 4.88
CA LEU A 52 11.46 -7.69 6.03
C LEU A 52 10.03 -8.17 5.83
N TYR A 53 9.72 -9.26 6.50
CA TYR A 53 8.39 -9.88 6.52
C TYR A 53 8.05 -10.22 7.96
N ILE A 54 6.78 -10.09 8.31
CA ILE A 54 6.22 -10.56 9.59
C ILE A 54 5.15 -11.60 9.29
N GLU A 55 5.01 -12.57 10.19
CA GLU A 55 3.96 -13.59 10.12
C GLU A 55 2.79 -13.15 11.01
N VAL A 56 1.59 -13.10 10.43
CA VAL A 56 0.38 -12.65 11.12
C VAL A 56 -0.36 -13.86 11.64
N ILE A 57 -0.43 -13.99 12.97
CA ILE A 57 -1.19 -15.03 13.63
C ILE A 57 -2.64 -14.57 13.75
N TYR A 58 -3.55 -15.30 13.10
CA TYR A 58 -4.99 -15.04 13.13
C TYR A 58 -5.79 -16.35 13.24
N GLU A 59 -7.02 -16.23 13.74
CA GLU A 59 -8.03 -17.28 13.63
C GLU A 59 -9.13 -16.83 12.66
N GLU A 60 -9.78 -17.80 11.99
CA GLU A 60 -10.90 -17.54 11.05
C GLU A 60 -12.08 -16.77 11.70
N VAL A 61 -12.16 -16.81 13.04
CA VAL A 61 -13.21 -16.13 13.82
C VAL A 61 -12.89 -14.65 14.11
N ASP A 62 -11.62 -14.25 14.02
CA ASP A 62 -11.16 -12.87 14.26
C ASP A 62 -11.16 -12.04 12.98
N LEU A 63 -11.20 -12.69 11.82
CA LEU A 63 -11.29 -12.02 10.54
C LEU A 63 -12.72 -11.56 10.24
N PRO A 64 -12.93 -10.28 9.86
CA PRO A 64 -14.21 -9.82 9.36
C PRO A 64 -14.53 -10.53 8.03
N PRO A 65 -15.83 -10.76 7.74
CA PRO A 65 -16.24 -11.37 6.48
C PRO A 65 -15.92 -10.44 5.31
N LEU A 66 -15.37 -11.01 4.23
CA LEU A 66 -15.18 -10.29 2.98
C LEU A 66 -16.53 -9.82 2.44
N PRO A 67 -16.66 -8.56 1.98
CA PRO A 67 -17.83 -8.16 1.23
C PRO A 67 -17.87 -8.94 -0.10
N ASP A 68 -19.04 -9.48 -0.42
CA ASP A 68 -19.30 -10.14 -1.70
C ASP A 68 -19.28 -9.06 -2.80
N ASP A 69 -18.33 -9.18 -3.73
CA ASP A 69 -18.02 -8.21 -4.81
C ASP A 69 -19.14 -8.11 -5.89
N SER A 70 -20.40 -8.38 -5.54
CA SER A 70 -21.53 -8.37 -6.47
C SER A 70 -22.23 -7.01 -6.62
N ASP A 71 -21.77 -5.92 -5.99
CA ASP A 71 -22.38 -4.58 -6.15
C ASP A 71 -21.33 -3.44 -6.11
N ASP A 72 -20.92 -3.01 -7.32
CA ASP A 72 -20.64 -1.64 -7.79
C ASP A 72 -19.66 -0.69 -7.03
N GLU A 73 -18.47 -0.54 -7.64
CA GLU A 73 -17.62 0.66 -7.83
C GLU A 73 -17.12 1.57 -6.66
N GLU A 74 -15.79 1.72 -6.68
CA GLU A 74 -14.95 2.90 -6.38
C GLU A 74 -14.53 3.22 -4.92
N SER A 75 -13.28 2.86 -4.63
CA SER A 75 -12.31 3.78 -4.00
C SER A 75 -10.90 3.49 -4.51
N THR A 76 -10.65 3.77 -5.79
CA THR A 76 -9.28 4.11 -6.21
C THR A 76 -8.91 5.45 -5.58
N ASP A 77 -8.01 5.47 -4.61
CA ASP A 77 -7.06 6.59 -4.51
C ASP A 77 -5.80 6.19 -3.74
N LYS A 78 -4.68 6.26 -4.48
CA LYS A 78 -3.28 6.41 -4.06
C LYS A 78 -2.42 5.16 -4.04
N GLU A 79 -2.09 4.72 -5.26
CA GLU A 79 -0.68 4.70 -5.57
C GLU A 79 -0.37 5.66 -6.74
N LYS A 80 0.65 6.50 -6.51
CA LYS A 80 1.49 7.19 -7.50
C LYS A 80 1.09 8.59 -7.98
N THR A 81 1.41 9.62 -7.19
CA THR A 81 2.07 10.79 -7.79
C THR A 81 3.54 10.44 -8.06
N LEU A 82 3.70 9.89 -9.25
CA LEU A 82 4.86 9.82 -10.12
C LEU A 82 6.01 10.78 -9.75
N ALA A 83 7.20 10.22 -9.47
CA ALA A 83 8.45 10.88 -9.80
C ALA A 83 8.45 11.18 -11.31
N LYS A 84 8.36 12.47 -11.69
CA LYS A 84 8.75 13.05 -13.00
C LYS A 84 8.57 14.58 -12.96
N ASP A 85 9.51 15.29 -12.34
CA ASP A 85 9.95 16.59 -12.88
C ASP A 85 11.28 16.31 -13.61
N VAL A 86 11.14 15.67 -14.76
CA VAL A 86 12.22 15.46 -15.72
C VAL A 86 12.30 16.75 -16.52
N THR A 87 13.45 17.41 -16.40
CA THR A 87 14.14 18.15 -17.47
C THR A 87 13.32 18.33 -18.76
N GLU A 88 13.08 19.57 -19.18
CA GLU A 88 13.10 20.06 -20.58
C GLU A 88 12.22 21.33 -20.74
N ALA A 89 12.67 22.44 -20.14
CA ALA A 89 12.27 23.79 -20.57
C ALA A 89 13.20 24.29 -21.69
N VAL A 90 13.50 23.43 -22.66
CA VAL A 90 14.06 23.85 -23.94
C VAL A 90 12.98 23.75 -25.01
N GLN A 91 12.65 24.93 -25.53
CA GLN A 91 12.43 25.16 -26.96
C GLN A 91 11.03 24.88 -27.54
N LYS A 92 10.23 25.95 -27.55
CA LYS A 92 9.49 26.35 -28.76
C LYS A 92 9.78 27.85 -28.98
N LEU A 93 10.84 28.19 -29.70
CA LEU A 93 10.89 28.42 -31.15
C LEU A 93 10.15 29.68 -31.63
N SER A 94 10.97 30.71 -31.81
CA SER A 94 11.05 31.62 -32.96
C SER A 94 9.87 32.52 -33.36
N VAL A 95 10.31 33.65 -33.95
CA VAL A 95 9.58 34.68 -34.70
C VAL A 95 9.07 35.80 -33.79
N ASN A 96 9.46 37.06 -33.91
CA ASN A 96 10.50 37.77 -34.65
C ASN A 96 10.30 39.26 -34.30
N ASP A 97 11.31 40.08 -34.62
CA ASP A 97 11.13 41.48 -35.07
C ASP A 97 10.70 42.58 -34.09
N ASN A 98 11.67 43.49 -33.90
CA ASN A 98 11.57 44.94 -33.99
C ASN A 98 11.19 45.81 -32.76
N LYS A 99 12.23 46.56 -32.35
CA LYS A 99 12.26 48.04 -32.30
C LYS A 99 11.74 48.74 -31.03
N ALA A 100 12.68 49.26 -30.25
CA ALA A 100 12.79 50.68 -29.89
C ALA A 100 14.17 50.96 -29.28
#